data_AF-A0A2U1UWD3-F1
#
_entry.id   AF-A0A2U1UWD3-F1
#
_cell.length_a   1.000
_cell.length_b   1.000
_cell.length_c   1.000
_cell.angle_alpha   90.00
_cell.angle_beta   90.00
_cell.angle_gamma   90.00
#
_symmetry.space_group_name_H-M   'P 1'
#
loop_
_entity.id
_entity.type
_entity.pdbx_description
1 polymer ?
#
loop_
_entity_poly.entity_id
_entity_poly.type
_entity_poly.pdbx_seq_one_letter_code
_entity_poly.pdbx_strand_id
1 'polypeptide(L)'
;MEKSLTVYGWMIMTLFGGAYIGAIVAWTIYSIHNSDPLAWVLMIGGGVVAITIVAALIAWLIQPLIVVSGMIFGGVGSLLSYLIRRYRRSHA
;
A
#
# COMPACT_ATOMS: atom_id res chain seq x y z
N MET A 1 16.93 -12.10 0.77
CA MET A 1 15.59 -12.27 1.36
C MET A 1 15.12 -10.97 2.00
N GLU A 2 15.94 -10.30 2.82
CA GLU A 2 15.61 -8.98 3.40
C GLU A 2 15.32 -7.92 2.32
N LYS A 3 16.24 -7.67 1.38
CA LYS A 3 16.03 -6.66 0.33
C LYS A 3 14.75 -6.85 -0.50
N SER A 4 14.39 -8.08 -0.85
CA SER A 4 13.20 -8.37 -1.69
C SER A 4 11.89 -8.15 -0.93
N LEU A 5 11.84 -8.52 0.36
CA LEU A 5 10.69 -8.27 1.21
C LEU A 5 10.55 -6.78 1.55
N THR A 6 11.67 -6.08 1.72
CA THR A 6 11.68 -4.62 1.89
C THR A 6 11.12 -3.91 0.65
N VAL A 7 11.56 -4.27 -0.56
CA VAL A 7 11.02 -3.72 -1.81
C VAL A 7 9.53 -3.99 -1.95
N TYR A 8 9.09 -5.22 -1.62
CA TYR A 8 7.67 -5.57 -1.61
C TYR A 8 6.85 -4.70 -0.64
N GLY A 9 7.36 -4.49 0.58
CA GLY A 9 6.75 -3.61 1.57
C GLY A 9 6.62 -2.16 1.08
N TRP A 10 7.68 -1.61 0.47
CA TRP A 10 7.65 -0.26 -0.11
C TRP A 10 6.63 -0.13 -1.24
N MET A 11 6.52 -1.15 -2.10
CA MET A 11 5.51 -1.16 -3.18
C MET A 11 4.09 -1.08 -2.62
N ILE A 12 3.76 -1.90 -1.61
CA ILE A 12 2.44 -1.88 -0.98
C ILE A 12 2.18 -0.51 -0.33
N MET A 13 3.15 0.01 0.43
CA MET A 13 3.00 1.32 1.08
C MET A 13 2.79 2.44 0.08
N THR A 14 3.49 2.40 -1.06
CA THR A 14 3.37 3.41 -2.10
C THR A 14 2.01 3.34 -2.79
N LEU A 15 1.54 2.13 -3.11
CA LEU A 15 0.22 1.92 -3.72
C LEU A 15 -0.91 2.36 -2.78
N PHE A 16 -0.84 1.94 -1.52
CA PHE A 16 -1.87 2.25 -0.53
C PHE A 16 -1.87 3.73 -0.15
N GLY A 17 -0.68 4.29 0.11
CA GLY A 17 -0.52 5.71 0.40
C GLY A 17 -0.92 6.60 -0.77
N GLY A 18 -0.57 6.20 -2.01
CA GLY A 18 -0.97 6.90 -3.22
C GLY A 18 -2.48 6.91 -3.43
N ALA A 19 -3.14 5.76 -3.26
CA ALA A 19 -4.59 5.67 -3.33
C ALA A 19 -5.29 6.55 -2.27
N TYR A 20 -4.75 6.55 -1.04
CA TYR A 20 -5.27 7.38 0.05
C TYR A 20 -5.14 8.88 -0.25
N ILE A 21 -3.96 9.34 -0.66
CA ILE A 21 -3.73 10.74 -1.04
C ILE A 21 -4.61 11.11 -2.24
N GLY A 22 -4.72 10.24 -3.24
CA GLY A 22 -5.57 10.44 -4.41
C GLY A 22 -7.05 10.61 -4.03
N ALA A 23 -7.56 9.81 -3.09
CA ALA A 23 -8.92 9.93 -2.59
C ALA A 23 -9.15 11.27 -1.85
N ILE A 24 -8.20 11.71 -1.03
CA ILE A 24 -8.27 13.02 -0.35
C ILE A 24 -8.28 14.15 -1.37
N VAL A 25 -7.42 14.11 -2.38
CA VAL A 25 -7.34 15.14 -3.42
C VAL A 25 -8.64 15.19 -4.22
N ALA A 26 -9.16 14.05 -4.66
CA ALA A 26 -10.43 13.98 -5.38
C ALA A 26 -11.60 14.51 -4.54
N TRP A 27 -11.66 14.13 -3.26
CA TRP A 27 -12.68 14.63 -2.33
C TRP A 27 -12.57 16.14 -2.08
N THR A 28 -11.34 16.63 -1.97
CA THR A 28 -11.06 18.06 -1.79
C THR A 28 -11.52 18.84 -3.01
N ILE A 29 -11.12 18.42 -4.22
CA ILE A 29 -11.55 19.05 -5.48
C ILE A 29 -13.07 19.04 -5.60
N TYR A 30 -13.71 17.92 -5.27
CA TYR A 30 -15.17 17.80 -5.27
C TYR A 30 -15.84 18.79 -4.31
N SER A 31 -15.35 18.88 -3.07
CA SER A 31 -15.88 19.79 -2.06
C SER A 31 -15.69 21.26 -2.47
N ILE A 32 -14.57 21.59 -3.11
CA ILE A 32 -14.30 22.93 -3.64
C ILE A 32 -15.28 23.32 -4.76
N HIS A 33 -15.56 22.40 -5.69
CA HIS A 33 -16.38 22.73 -6.85
C HIS A 33 -17.88 22.77 -6.54
N ASN A 34 -18.34 22.07 -5.50
CA ASN A 34 -19.76 21.82 -5.27
C ASN A 34 -20.31 22.46 -3.98
N SER A 35 -19.53 23.27 -3.27
CA SER A 35 -19.96 23.80 -1.97
C SER A 35 -19.46 25.21 -1.71
N ASP A 36 -20.21 25.94 -0.89
CA ASP A 36 -19.86 27.29 -0.49
C ASP A 36 -18.56 27.35 0.35
N PRO A 37 -17.87 28.50 0.41
CA PRO A 37 -16.59 28.66 1.11
C PRO A 37 -16.58 28.38 2.63
N LEU A 38 -17.73 28.18 3.25
CA LEU A 38 -17.84 27.73 4.64
C LEU A 38 -18.16 26.23 4.73
N ALA A 39 -18.97 25.73 3.80
CA ALA A 39 -19.40 24.33 3.74
C ALA A 39 -18.28 23.40 3.25
N TRP A 40 -17.47 23.83 2.27
CA TRP A 40 -16.36 23.02 1.76
C TRP A 40 -15.29 22.71 2.83
N VAL A 41 -15.03 23.59 3.80
CA VAL A 41 -14.05 23.34 4.88
C VAL A 41 -14.53 22.21 5.78
N LEU A 42 -15.81 22.25 6.15
CA LEU A 42 -16.46 21.20 6.93
C LEU A 42 -16.53 19.89 6.15
N MET A 43 -16.83 19.95 4.84
CA MET A 43 -16.84 18.76 3.99
C MET A 43 -15.45 18.16 3.80
N ILE A 44 -14.40 18.96 3.62
CA ILE A 44 -13.02 18.49 3.56
C ILE A 44 -12.65 17.83 4.89
N GLY A 45 -12.85 18.51 6.01
CA GLY A 45 -12.52 17.96 7.33
C GLY A 45 -13.26 16.66 7.64
N GLY A 46 -14.60 16.68 7.53
CA GLY A 46 -15.43 15.52 7.80
C GLY A 46 -15.19 14.36 6.81
N GLY A 47 -15.03 14.67 5.52
CA GLY A 47 -14.76 13.66 4.51
C GLY A 47 -13.37 13.05 4.61
N VAL A 48 -12.34 13.81 4.97
CA VAL A 48 -11.00 13.25 5.24
C VAL A 48 -11.06 12.28 6.43
N VAL A 49 -11.81 12.60 7.49
CA VAL A 49 -12.02 11.67 8.61
C VAL A 49 -12.71 10.39 8.14
N ALA A 50 -13.78 10.49 7.34
CA ALA A 50 -14.48 9.33 6.80
C ALA A 50 -13.56 8.47 5.90
N ILE A 51 -12.81 9.11 4.98
CA ILE A 51 -11.82 8.44 4.12
C ILE A 51 -10.76 7.72 4.98
N THR A 52 -10.30 8.34 6.07
CA THR A 52 -9.32 7.74 6.99
C THR A 52 -9.87 6.49 7.66
N ILE A 53 -11.11 6.53 8.14
CA ILE A 53 -11.76 5.38 8.78
C ILE A 53 -11.91 4.23 7.78
N VAL A 54 -12.38 4.53 6.57
CA VAL A 54 -12.54 3.53 5.50
C VAL A 54 -11.17 2.95 5.11
N ALA A 55 -10.15 3.79 4.96
CA ALA A 55 -8.80 3.34 4.66
C ALA A 55 -8.24 2.43 5.76
N ALA A 56 -8.46 2.76 7.04
CA ALA A 56 -8.04 1.92 8.15
C ALA A 56 -8.72 0.53 8.14
N LEU A 57 -10.03 0.49 7.84
CA LEU A 57 -10.78 -0.77 7.70
C LEU A 57 -10.29 -1.61 6.52
N ILE A 58 -10.04 -0.99 5.37
CA ILE A 58 -9.49 -1.67 4.19
C ILE A 58 -8.09 -2.21 4.51
N ALA A 59 -7.25 -1.41 5.16
CA ALA A 59 -5.91 -1.84 5.57
C ALA A 59 -5.99 -3.06 6.48
N TRP A 60 -6.89 -3.04 7.47
CA TRP A 60 -7.12 -4.17 8.36
C TRP A 60 -7.57 -5.44 7.60
N LEU A 61 -8.50 -5.30 6.65
CA LEU A 61 -9.03 -6.41 5.86
C LEU A 61 -8.01 -7.01 4.89
N ILE A 62 -7.08 -6.20 4.36
CA ILE A 62 -6.06 -6.63 3.40
C ILE A 62 -4.79 -7.18 4.08
N GLN A 63 -4.56 -6.91 5.37
CA GLN A 63 -3.43 -7.46 6.16
C GLN A 63 -3.18 -8.97 5.95
N PRO A 64 -4.18 -9.87 6.05
CA PRO A 64 -3.94 -11.30 5.82
C PRO A 64 -3.46 -11.61 4.40
N LEU A 65 -3.99 -10.91 3.40
CA LEU A 65 -3.54 -11.06 2.01
C LEU A 65 -2.08 -10.62 1.85
N ILE A 66 -1.68 -9.51 2.46
CA ILE A 66 -0.29 -9.00 2.46
C ILE A 66 0.67 -10.02 3.08
N VAL A 67 0.25 -10.69 4.16
CA VAL A 67 1.06 -11.73 4.82
C VAL A 67 1.25 -12.93 3.89
N VAL A 68 0.16 -13.43 3.28
CA VAL A 68 0.21 -14.59 2.38
C VAL A 68 1.07 -14.30 1.14
N SER A 69 0.88 -13.15 0.50
CA SER A 69 1.71 -12.73 -0.64
C SER A 69 3.17 -12.52 -0.25
N GLY A 70 3.44 -11.96 0.93
CA GLY A 70 4.78 -11.84 1.49
C GLY A 70 5.46 -13.20 1.69
N MET A 71 4.72 -14.21 2.18
CA MET A 71 5.22 -15.58 2.31
C MET A 71 5.56 -16.20 0.95
N ILE A 72 4.71 -15.99 -0.06
CA ILE A 72 4.98 -16.47 -1.43
C ILE A 72 6.24 -15.82 -1.99
N PHE A 73 6.35 -14.50 -1.91
CA PHE A 73 7.54 -13.76 -2.37
C PHE A 73 8.81 -14.17 -1.61
N GLY A 74 8.71 -14.35 -0.29
CA GLY A 74 9.81 -14.84 0.54
C GLY A 74 10.25 -16.26 0.16
N GLY A 75 9.28 -17.15 -0.07
CA GLY A 75 9.52 -18.53 -0.49
C GLY A 75 10.15 -18.64 -1.87
N VAL A 76 9.64 -17.90 -2.86
CA VAL A 76 10.25 -17.84 -4.21
C VAL A 76 11.65 -17.23 -4.14
N GLY A 77 11.81 -16.14 -3.39
CA GLY A 77 13.11 -15.49 -3.22
C GLY A 77 14.15 -16.37 -2.53
N SER A 78 13.76 -17.20 -1.57
CA SER A 78 14.65 -18.16 -0.89
C SER A 78 15.03 -19.32 -1.81
N LEU A 79 14.08 -19.85 -2.58
CA LEU A 79 14.32 -20.90 -3.58
C LEU A 79 15.28 -20.44 -4.67
N LEU A 80 15.06 -19.25 -5.24
CA LEU A 80 15.98 -18.66 -6.22
C LEU A 80 17.37 -18.45 -5.62
N SER A 81 17.44 -17.92 -4.39
CA SER A 81 18.73 -17.74 -3.69
C SER A 81 19.46 -19.06 -3.47
N TYR A 82 18.74 -20.13 -3.16
CA TYR A 82 19.30 -21.47 -3.00
C TYR A 82 19.84 -22.01 -4.33
N LEU A 83 19.05 -21.92 -5.40
CA LEU A 83 19.44 -22.38 -6.73
C LEU A 83 20.66 -21.64 -7.27
N ILE A 84 20.71 -20.30 -7.13
CA ILE A 84 21.84 -19.48 -7.56
C ILE A 84 23.11 -19.85 -6.79
N ARG A 85 23.03 -20.05 -5.47
CA ARG A 85 24.18 -20.50 -4.66
C ARG A 85 24.66 -21.87 -5.10
N ARG A 86 23.73 -22.79 -5.37
CA ARG A 86 24.06 -24.15 -5.83
C ARG A 86 24.73 -24.13 -7.20
N TYR A 87 24.22 -23.33 -8.13
CA TYR A 87 24.76 -23.18 -9.48
C TYR A 87 26.15 -22.54 -9.46
N ARG A 88 26.36 -21.51 -8.63
CA ARG A 88 27.67 -20.87 -8.45
C ARG A 88 28.71 -21.84 -7.86
N ARG A 89 28.32 -22.69 -6.91
CA ARG A 89 29.20 -23.70 -6.32
C ARG A 89 29.55 -24.85 -7.26
N SER A 90 28.79 -25.07 -8.34
CA SER A 90 29.11 -26.11 -9.33
C SER A 90 29.98 -25.61 -10.48
N HIS A 91 30.20 -24.30 -10.58
CA HIS A 91 31.01 -23.64 -11.62
C HIS A 91 32.31 -23.04 -11.06
N ALA A 92 32.62 -23.32 -9.79
CA ALA A 92 33.87 -22.99 -9.11
C ALA A 92 34.54 -24.29 -8.68
#